data_AF-A0A6J8E811-F1
#
_entry.id   AF-A0A6J8E811-F1
#
_cell.length_a   1.000
_cell.length_b   1.000
_cell.length_c   1.000
_cell.angle_alpha   90.00
_cell.angle_beta   90.00
_cell.angle_gamma   90.00
#
_symmetry.space_group_name_H-M   'P 1'
#
loop_
_entity.id
_entity.type
_entity.pdbx_description
1 polymer ?
#
loop_
_entity_poly.entity_id
_entity_poly.type
_entity_poly.pdbx_seq_one_letter_code
_entity_poly.pdbx_strand_id
1 'polypeptide(L)'
;MSSKEGLERYKQKKLQKRREQRLESYYRNRNLKEKEYALSDEAVRQRQHREKQEKEQMRRVKETERKRKYRKGKREENINDERQNEDLNMRNTFENRTEKHRALKKLKLALPKSPDRRVTTMVAYLQNSNSPTVRKLQSSKCLKRNCSDCGVKILNFLPCELDTAEFVKWEKFENVSVNVKGNKTIKKLMLVKKESQVGELFSYFRKLIETFPLHQHRATWQNEQFQNLVRNLPEKQCVCVHDFSENYRCSELTEIQSAYFRKTEVSVHVTILHRHALLEYDGPQDAAGGIIKIQADCAILRGQTQIRTAKDLYEYANSFLTQPRSHCKRRIFRYAETIHRDNRLSFKPVPSIRSLHQVRASRDSAKGLINISELSCFCVNCCHHMHDQCSNSIKTGSYTEWEMKREYRADAQENEENEQVSLQELVSVGQLVALYTDDDEEEYYMLKVEKSMETLRIDTMDSWGSLLPAGTPVFRDRQNSKTPAK
;
A
#
# COMPACT_ATOMS: atom_id res chain seq x y z
N MET A 1 7.93 67.39 41.59
CA MET A 1 7.14 66.51 40.72
C MET A 1 7.36 66.70 39.20
N SER A 2 8.15 67.69 38.74
CA SER A 2 8.27 68.05 37.31
C SER A 2 9.25 67.19 36.45
N SER A 3 10.26 66.52 37.03
CA SER A 3 11.31 65.84 36.24
C SER A 3 11.00 64.41 35.78
N LYS A 4 10.16 63.66 36.53
CA LYS A 4 9.81 62.27 36.20
C LYS A 4 8.83 62.16 35.03
N GLU A 5 7.87 63.08 34.94
CA GLU A 5 6.87 63.07 33.86
C GLU A 5 7.48 63.43 32.49
N GLY A 6 8.47 64.32 32.45
CA GLY A 6 9.20 64.66 31.22
C GLY A 6 10.00 63.48 30.66
N LEU A 7 10.64 62.70 31.54
CA LEU A 7 11.41 61.52 31.15
C LEU A 7 10.50 60.41 30.60
N GLU A 8 9.32 60.23 31.18
CA GLU A 8 8.38 59.20 30.75
C GLU A 8 7.73 59.53 29.40
N ARG A 9 7.38 60.80 29.15
CA ARG A 9 6.93 61.26 27.82
C ARG A 9 8.01 61.09 26.76
N TYR A 10 9.28 61.35 27.09
CA TYR A 10 10.39 61.14 26.16
C TYR A 10 10.57 59.66 25.80
N LYS A 11 10.50 58.75 26.80
CA LYS A 11 10.55 57.30 26.57
C LYS A 11 9.39 56.82 25.70
N GLN A 12 8.17 57.29 25.95
CA GLN A 12 6.99 56.95 25.14
C GLN A 12 7.12 57.43 23.69
N LYS A 13 7.55 58.68 23.45
CA LYS A 13 7.81 59.19 22.09
C LYS A 13 8.90 58.39 21.36
N LYS A 14 9.98 58.01 22.06
CA LYS A 14 11.05 57.19 21.50
C LYS A 14 10.57 55.78 21.15
N LEU A 15 9.69 55.20 21.97
CA LEU A 15 9.09 53.89 21.72
C LEU A 15 8.12 53.95 20.52
N GLN A 16 7.31 54.99 20.43
CA GLN A 16 6.37 55.21 19.32
C GLN A 16 7.10 55.35 17.99
N LYS A 17 8.16 56.18 17.95
CA LYS A 17 9.00 56.34 16.76
C LYS A 17 9.66 55.02 16.31
N ARG A 18 10.08 54.17 17.27
CA ARG A 18 10.62 52.83 16.97
C ARG A 18 9.55 51.88 16.43
N ARG A 19 8.30 51.99 16.88
CA ARG A 19 7.17 51.18 16.37
C ARG A 19 6.82 51.58 14.94
N GLU A 20 6.76 52.88 14.65
CA GLU A 20 6.49 53.42 13.30
C GLU A 20 7.57 52.98 12.30
N GLN A 21 8.85 53.09 12.67
CA GLN A 21 9.96 52.62 11.82
C GLN A 21 9.91 51.11 11.53
N ARG A 22 9.50 50.29 12.51
CA ARG A 22 9.32 48.85 12.30
C ARG A 22 8.15 48.57 11.36
N LEU A 23 7.06 49.32 11.49
CA LEU A 23 5.87 49.17 10.66
C LEU A 23 6.15 49.56 9.19
N GLU A 24 6.87 50.65 8.97
CA GLU A 24 7.31 51.06 7.62
C GLU A 24 8.24 50.04 6.98
N SER A 25 9.20 49.50 7.74
CA SER A 25 10.08 48.43 7.28
C SER A 25 9.30 47.17 6.90
N TYR A 26 8.29 46.80 7.69
CA TYR A 26 7.42 45.66 7.42
C TYR A 26 6.66 45.83 6.09
N TYR A 27 6.00 46.99 5.88
CA TYR A 27 5.26 47.24 4.63
C TYR A 27 6.17 47.33 3.41
N ARG A 28 7.38 47.91 3.55
CA ARG A 28 8.36 47.96 2.46
C ARG A 28 8.83 46.57 2.04
N ASN A 29 9.12 45.70 3.00
CA ASN A 29 9.53 44.31 2.73
C ASN A 29 8.40 43.47 2.12
N ARG A 30 7.15 43.68 2.55
CA ARG A 30 6.00 43.01 1.97
C ARG A 30 5.80 43.38 0.50
N ASN A 31 5.88 44.66 0.16
CA ASN A 31 5.73 45.12 -1.23
C ASN A 31 6.87 44.61 -2.13
N LEU A 32 8.09 44.45 -1.61
CA LEU A 32 9.21 43.85 -2.35
C LEU A 32 8.96 42.37 -2.65
N LYS A 33 8.50 41.60 -1.66
CA LYS A 33 8.15 40.19 -1.85
C LYS A 33 7.00 40.00 -2.84
N GLU A 34 5.96 40.84 -2.78
CA GLU A 34 4.83 40.78 -3.73
C GLU A 34 5.30 41.04 -5.17
N LYS A 35 6.26 41.96 -5.40
CA LYS A 35 6.87 42.18 -6.71
C LYS A 35 7.73 41.01 -7.18
N GLU A 36 8.50 40.38 -6.30
CA GLU A 36 9.30 39.18 -6.63
C GLU A 36 8.40 38.00 -7.01
N TYR A 37 7.30 37.79 -6.30
CA TYR A 37 6.31 36.76 -6.65
C TYR A 37 5.67 37.02 -8.02
N ALA A 38 5.30 38.26 -8.33
CA ALA A 38 4.72 38.61 -9.62
C ALA A 38 5.68 38.36 -10.80
N LEU A 39 6.97 38.73 -10.65
CA LEU A 39 8.01 38.48 -11.65
C LEU A 39 8.29 36.99 -11.84
N SER A 40 8.27 36.22 -10.75
CA SER A 40 8.42 34.76 -10.79
C SER A 40 7.27 34.10 -11.56
N ASP A 41 6.03 34.52 -11.28
CA ASP A 41 4.83 33.97 -11.90
C ASP A 41 4.76 34.27 -13.41
N GLU A 42 5.20 35.47 -13.83
CA GLU A 42 5.31 35.83 -15.25
C GLU A 42 6.38 35.00 -15.98
N ALA A 43 7.53 34.77 -15.35
CA ALA A 43 8.58 33.90 -15.90
C ALA A 43 8.11 32.44 -16.06
N VAL A 44 7.30 31.94 -15.12
CA VAL A 44 6.69 30.61 -15.19
C VAL A 44 5.71 30.53 -16.37
N ARG A 45 4.85 31.53 -16.57
CA ARG A 45 3.91 31.57 -17.70
C ARG A 45 4.63 31.59 -19.05
N GLN A 46 5.71 32.36 -19.18
CA GLN A 46 6.50 32.40 -20.41
C GLN A 46 7.19 31.06 -20.70
N ARG A 47 7.72 30.38 -19.67
CA ARG A 47 8.30 29.04 -19.84
C ARG A 47 7.24 28.03 -20.30
N GLN A 48 6.06 28.03 -19.67
CA GLN A 48 4.96 27.15 -20.07
C GLN A 48 4.49 27.40 -21.51
N HIS A 49 4.47 28.66 -21.96
CA HIS A 49 4.13 28.99 -23.35
C HIS A 49 5.16 28.44 -24.34
N ARG A 50 6.46 28.59 -24.07
CA ARG A 50 7.53 28.03 -24.91
C ARG A 50 7.47 26.51 -24.98
N GLU A 51 7.31 25.83 -23.84
CA GLU A 51 7.16 24.36 -23.79
C GLU A 51 5.93 23.88 -24.59
N LYS A 52 4.84 24.64 -24.57
CA LYS A 52 3.63 24.31 -25.34
C LYS A 52 3.89 24.42 -26.84
N GLN A 53 4.59 25.47 -27.29
CA GLN A 53 4.96 25.65 -28.69
C GLN A 53 5.92 24.54 -29.17
N GLU A 54 6.94 24.18 -28.38
CA GLU A 54 7.87 23.10 -28.69
C GLU A 54 7.17 21.73 -28.75
N LYS A 55 6.27 21.44 -27.81
CA LYS A 55 5.46 20.21 -27.83
C LYS A 55 4.58 20.15 -29.08
N GLU A 56 4.04 21.27 -29.53
CA GLU A 56 3.22 21.30 -30.74
C GLU A 56 4.07 21.10 -32.01
N GLN A 57 5.23 21.74 -32.12
CA GLN A 57 6.16 21.48 -33.23
C GLN A 57 6.59 20.01 -33.26
N MET A 58 6.94 19.43 -32.11
CA MET A 58 7.33 18.02 -32.02
C MET A 58 6.18 17.08 -32.42
N ARG A 59 4.92 17.42 -32.09
CA ARG A 59 3.74 16.68 -32.56
C ARG A 59 3.61 16.72 -34.09
N ARG A 60 3.79 17.89 -34.72
CA ARG A 60 3.74 18.04 -36.19
C ARG A 60 4.83 17.23 -36.89
N VAL A 61 6.05 17.21 -36.35
CA VAL A 61 7.15 16.40 -36.88
C VAL A 61 6.84 14.91 -36.76
N LYS A 62 6.42 14.44 -35.57
CA LYS A 62 6.04 13.03 -35.34
C LYS A 62 4.88 12.58 -36.24
N GLU A 63 3.91 13.44 -36.49
CA GLU A 63 2.79 13.14 -37.39
C GLU A 63 3.27 13.00 -38.85
N THR A 64 4.19 13.86 -39.28
CA THR A 64 4.78 13.80 -40.62
C THR A 64 5.62 12.53 -40.80
N GLU A 65 6.42 12.15 -39.81
CA GLU A 65 7.15 10.88 -39.81
C GLU A 65 6.23 9.66 -39.82
N ARG A 66 5.15 9.67 -39.03
CA ARG A 66 4.14 8.61 -39.04
C ARG A 66 3.51 8.45 -40.42
N LYS A 67 3.17 9.56 -41.09
CA LYS A 67 2.64 9.54 -42.47
C LYS A 67 3.66 8.97 -43.46
N ARG A 68 4.95 9.30 -43.32
CA ARG A 68 6.04 8.72 -44.14
C ARG A 68 6.20 7.21 -43.90
N LYS A 69 6.27 6.78 -42.64
CA LYS A 69 6.38 5.35 -42.27
C LYS A 69 5.17 4.54 -42.75
N TYR A 70 3.96 5.08 -42.62
CA TYR A 70 2.75 4.43 -43.11
C TYR A 70 2.77 4.23 -44.64
N ARG A 71 3.22 5.25 -45.40
CA ARG A 71 3.35 5.12 -46.86
C ARG A 71 4.40 4.09 -47.28
N LYS A 72 5.50 3.98 -46.53
CA LYS A 72 6.56 2.99 -46.77
C LYS A 72 6.08 1.57 -46.44
N GLY A 73 5.48 1.38 -45.25
CA GLY A 73 4.92 0.10 -44.82
C GLY A 73 3.83 -0.41 -45.74
N LYS A 74 2.95 0.46 -46.26
CA LYS A 74 1.91 0.05 -47.22
C LYS A 74 2.46 -0.41 -48.58
N ARG A 75 3.62 0.10 -49.00
CA ARG A 75 4.33 -0.43 -50.19
C ARG A 75 4.93 -1.80 -49.93
N GLU A 76 5.49 -2.01 -48.75
CA GLU A 76 6.09 -3.29 -48.33
C GLU A 76 5.03 -4.37 -48.06
N GLU A 77 3.87 -3.99 -47.49
CA GLU A 77 2.72 -4.87 -47.23
C GLU A 77 2.08 -5.37 -48.54
N ASN A 78 1.95 -4.50 -49.55
CA ASN A 78 1.53 -4.92 -50.89
C ASN A 78 2.51 -5.91 -51.55
N ILE A 79 3.81 -5.80 -51.28
CA ILE A 79 4.85 -6.71 -51.81
C ILE A 79 4.85 -8.06 -51.06
N ASN A 80 4.52 -8.06 -49.76
CA ASN A 80 4.46 -9.27 -48.94
C ASN A 80 3.15 -10.06 -49.09
N ASP A 81 2.02 -9.39 -49.32
CA ASP A 81 0.72 -10.06 -49.59
C ASP A 81 0.75 -10.86 -50.91
N GLU A 82 1.60 -10.48 -51.87
CA GLU A 82 1.88 -11.28 -53.08
C GLU A 82 2.70 -12.54 -52.78
N ARG A 83 3.57 -12.53 -51.76
CA ARG A 83 4.45 -13.66 -51.39
C ARG A 83 3.82 -14.63 -50.38
N GLN A 84 2.97 -14.16 -49.46
CA GLN A 84 2.40 -15.02 -48.40
C GLN A 84 1.19 -15.87 -48.84
N ASN A 85 0.64 -15.66 -50.04
CA ASN A 85 -0.47 -16.46 -50.55
C ASN A 85 -0.07 -17.88 -51.01
N GLU A 86 1.23 -18.19 -51.08
CA GLU A 86 1.72 -19.51 -51.50
C GLU A 86 1.79 -20.55 -50.36
N ASP A 87 1.87 -20.14 -49.07
CA ASP A 87 2.46 -21.04 -48.06
C ASP A 87 1.59 -21.53 -46.89
N LEU A 88 0.29 -21.20 -46.78
CA LEU A 88 -0.49 -21.61 -45.59
C LEU A 88 -1.78 -22.34 -45.91
N ASN A 89 -1.63 -23.65 -46.10
CA ASN A 89 -2.72 -24.62 -46.16
C ASN A 89 -2.71 -25.50 -44.90
N MET A 90 -3.46 -25.13 -43.85
CA MET A 90 -3.99 -26.14 -42.91
C MET A 90 -5.20 -25.67 -42.08
N ARG A 91 -6.20 -26.57 -42.11
CA ARG A 91 -7.37 -26.80 -41.23
C ARG A 91 -8.46 -25.72 -41.19
N ASN A 92 -9.56 -26.00 -41.91
CA ASN A 92 -10.77 -25.19 -41.93
C ASN A 92 -12.00 -25.97 -41.50
N THR A 93 -12.81 -25.30 -40.68
CA THR A 93 -14.24 -25.53 -40.43
C THR A 93 -15.15 -25.14 -41.60
N PHE A 94 -14.60 -24.90 -42.79
CA PHE A 94 -15.32 -24.56 -44.00
C PHE A 94 -15.02 -25.63 -45.05
N GLU A 95 -16.06 -26.20 -45.67
CA GLU A 95 -15.96 -27.33 -46.61
C GLU A 95 -15.20 -26.97 -47.89
N ASN A 96 -15.16 -25.68 -48.26
CA ASN A 96 -14.44 -25.22 -49.45
C ASN A 96 -13.55 -23.99 -49.17
N ARG A 97 -12.30 -24.05 -49.67
CA ARG A 97 -11.30 -22.97 -49.63
C ARG A 97 -11.85 -21.64 -50.15
N THR A 98 -12.68 -21.68 -51.19
CA THR A 98 -13.30 -20.50 -51.79
C THR A 98 -14.32 -19.85 -50.87
N GLU A 99 -15.03 -20.64 -50.07
CA GLU A 99 -16.03 -20.16 -49.12
C GLU A 99 -15.36 -19.45 -47.94
N LYS A 100 -14.31 -20.05 -47.36
CA LYS A 100 -13.48 -19.37 -46.35
C LYS A 100 -12.91 -18.06 -46.91
N HIS A 101 -12.37 -18.07 -48.12
CA HIS A 101 -11.79 -16.86 -48.71
C HIS A 101 -12.84 -15.77 -48.91
N ARG A 102 -14.05 -16.11 -49.38
CA ARG A 102 -15.17 -15.17 -49.51
C ARG A 102 -15.62 -14.63 -48.15
N ALA A 103 -15.74 -15.48 -47.14
CA ALA A 103 -16.11 -15.09 -45.78
C ALA A 103 -15.08 -14.15 -45.16
N LEU A 104 -13.79 -14.47 -45.27
CA LEU A 104 -12.69 -13.62 -44.79
C LEU A 104 -12.60 -12.30 -45.55
N LYS A 105 -12.83 -12.30 -46.87
CA LYS A 105 -12.86 -11.08 -47.68
C LYS A 105 -14.02 -10.18 -47.29
N LYS A 106 -15.22 -10.74 -47.10
CA LYS A 106 -16.39 -10.01 -46.58
C LYS A 106 -16.11 -9.44 -45.18
N LEU A 107 -15.50 -10.22 -44.28
CA LEU A 107 -15.14 -9.76 -42.94
C LEU A 107 -14.09 -8.64 -42.97
N LYS A 108 -13.03 -8.79 -43.77
CA LYS A 108 -11.97 -7.76 -43.93
C LYS A 108 -12.53 -6.46 -44.51
N LEU A 109 -13.52 -6.55 -45.40
CA LEU A 109 -14.22 -5.40 -45.98
C LEU A 109 -15.20 -4.76 -45.00
N ALA A 110 -15.83 -5.55 -44.13
CA ALA A 110 -16.75 -5.09 -43.09
C ALA A 110 -16.03 -4.47 -41.88
N LEU A 111 -14.78 -4.86 -41.61
CA LEU A 111 -13.98 -4.26 -40.53
C LEU A 111 -13.54 -2.84 -40.90
N PRO A 112 -13.53 -1.89 -39.94
CA PRO A 112 -13.04 -0.54 -40.18
C PRO A 112 -11.63 -0.53 -40.78
N LYS A 113 -11.31 0.43 -41.67
CA LYS A 113 -9.97 0.49 -42.29
C LYS A 113 -8.87 0.98 -41.34
N SER A 114 -9.22 1.73 -40.29
CA SER A 114 -8.23 2.22 -39.32
C SER A 114 -7.93 1.18 -38.23
N PRO A 115 -6.64 0.97 -37.87
CA PRO A 115 -6.25 0.03 -36.82
C PRO A 115 -6.97 0.28 -35.50
N ASP A 116 -7.07 1.53 -35.06
CA ASP A 116 -7.71 1.89 -33.79
C ASP A 116 -9.20 1.50 -33.77
N ARG A 117 -9.93 1.76 -34.86
CA ARG A 117 -11.35 1.38 -34.94
C ARG A 117 -11.54 -0.14 -35.10
N ARG A 118 -10.59 -0.85 -35.72
CA ARG A 118 -10.58 -2.32 -35.71
C ARG A 118 -10.44 -2.84 -34.31
N VAL A 119 -9.48 -2.32 -33.54
CA VAL A 119 -9.31 -2.69 -32.13
C VAL A 119 -10.59 -2.41 -31.35
N THR A 120 -11.18 -1.21 -31.47
CA THR A 120 -12.47 -0.90 -30.80
C THR A 120 -13.58 -1.87 -31.18
N THR A 121 -13.71 -2.21 -32.46
CA THR A 121 -14.74 -3.15 -32.95
C THR A 121 -14.50 -4.58 -32.44
N MET A 122 -13.24 -5.01 -32.42
CA MET A 122 -12.86 -6.31 -31.85
C MET A 122 -13.07 -6.35 -30.34
N VAL A 123 -12.74 -5.28 -29.61
CA VAL A 123 -13.03 -5.16 -28.18
C VAL A 123 -14.54 -5.24 -27.94
N ALA A 124 -15.36 -4.51 -28.69
CA ALA A 124 -16.81 -4.56 -28.57
C ALA A 124 -17.37 -5.98 -28.84
N TYR A 125 -16.83 -6.69 -29.84
CA TYR A 125 -17.19 -8.08 -30.12
C TYR A 125 -16.77 -9.03 -28.98
N LEU A 126 -15.57 -8.85 -28.44
CA LEU A 126 -15.03 -9.67 -27.34
C LEU A 126 -15.69 -9.36 -25.99
N GLN A 127 -16.26 -8.17 -25.81
CA GLN A 127 -17.06 -7.78 -24.66
C GLN A 127 -18.49 -8.34 -24.68
N ASN A 128 -18.95 -8.87 -25.82
CA ASN A 128 -20.25 -9.50 -25.91
C ASN A 128 -20.23 -10.91 -25.31
N SER A 129 -20.60 -11.02 -24.03
CA SER A 129 -20.67 -12.29 -23.27
C SER A 129 -21.64 -13.32 -23.86
N ASN A 130 -22.53 -12.90 -24.78
CA ASN A 130 -23.47 -13.79 -25.46
C ASN A 130 -22.93 -14.35 -26.78
N SER A 131 -21.78 -13.89 -27.27
CA SER A 131 -21.14 -14.46 -28.45
C SER A 131 -20.69 -15.91 -28.16
N PRO A 132 -21.04 -16.90 -29.01
CA PRO A 132 -20.56 -18.28 -28.88
C PRO A 132 -19.03 -18.38 -28.82
N THR A 133 -18.33 -17.51 -29.58
CA THR A 133 -16.88 -17.42 -29.59
C THR A 133 -16.34 -16.93 -28.23
N VAL A 134 -16.95 -15.89 -27.66
CA VAL A 134 -16.57 -15.35 -26.35
C VAL A 134 -16.83 -16.37 -25.24
N ARG A 135 -17.97 -17.08 -25.27
CA ARG A 135 -18.26 -18.16 -24.33
C ARG A 135 -17.25 -19.30 -24.41
N LYS A 136 -16.82 -19.69 -25.63
CA LYS A 136 -15.77 -20.69 -25.82
C LYS A 136 -14.43 -20.23 -25.21
N LEU A 137 -14.05 -18.97 -25.43
CA LEU A 137 -12.81 -18.38 -24.89
C LEU A 137 -12.85 -18.13 -23.38
N GLN A 138 -14.02 -17.89 -22.81
CA GLN A 138 -14.24 -17.74 -21.36
C GLN A 138 -14.39 -19.08 -20.63
N SER A 139 -14.28 -20.22 -21.33
CA SER A 139 -14.26 -21.51 -20.68
C SER A 139 -13.04 -21.64 -19.76
N SER A 140 -13.20 -22.30 -18.62
CA SER A 140 -12.11 -22.51 -17.64
C SER A 140 -10.86 -23.12 -18.28
N LYS A 141 -11.03 -24.04 -19.25
CA LYS A 141 -9.93 -24.65 -20.00
C LYS A 141 -9.14 -23.63 -20.84
N CYS A 142 -9.81 -22.66 -21.46
CA CYS A 142 -9.17 -21.61 -22.27
C CYS A 142 -8.50 -20.55 -21.38
N LEU A 143 -9.16 -20.13 -20.29
CA LEU A 143 -8.61 -19.17 -19.33
C LEU A 143 -7.35 -19.70 -18.63
N LYS A 144 -7.31 -20.99 -18.32
CA LYS A 144 -6.12 -21.69 -17.80
C LYS A 144 -5.10 -22.05 -18.89
N ARG A 145 -5.35 -21.70 -20.16
CA ARG A 145 -4.52 -22.03 -21.34
C ARG A 145 -4.26 -23.54 -21.54
N ASN A 146 -5.12 -24.39 -20.99
CA ASN A 146 -5.09 -25.85 -21.17
C ASN A 146 -5.79 -26.32 -22.47
N CYS A 147 -6.31 -25.40 -23.27
CA CYS A 147 -6.94 -25.71 -24.55
C CYS A 147 -5.88 -25.88 -25.66
N SER A 148 -6.05 -26.92 -26.49
CA SER A 148 -5.23 -27.19 -27.68
C SER A 148 -5.22 -26.04 -28.70
N ASP A 149 -6.30 -25.25 -28.74
CA ASP A 149 -6.55 -24.29 -29.81
C ASP A 149 -6.17 -22.84 -29.42
N CYS A 150 -5.90 -22.56 -28.14
CA CYS A 150 -5.62 -21.20 -27.66
C CYS A 150 -4.49 -21.14 -26.62
N GLY A 151 -3.54 -22.08 -26.66
CA GLY A 151 -2.38 -22.10 -25.77
C GLY A 151 -1.33 -21.05 -26.13
N VAL A 152 -0.51 -20.66 -25.15
CA VAL A 152 0.62 -19.73 -25.39
C VAL A 152 1.58 -20.30 -26.43
N LYS A 153 1.67 -21.63 -26.56
CA LYS A 153 2.45 -22.36 -27.57
C LYS A 153 2.14 -21.96 -29.03
N ILE A 154 0.95 -21.44 -29.29
CA ILE A 154 0.52 -20.98 -30.63
C ILE A 154 1.01 -19.55 -30.92
N LEU A 155 1.49 -18.81 -29.90
CA LEU A 155 2.12 -17.52 -30.13
C LEU A 155 3.43 -17.72 -30.89
N ASN A 156 3.41 -17.27 -32.14
CA ASN A 156 4.56 -17.17 -33.00
C ASN A 156 5.30 -15.88 -32.69
N PHE A 157 6.56 -16.01 -32.32
CA PHE A 157 7.49 -14.90 -32.18
C PHE A 157 8.28 -14.74 -33.47
N LEU A 158 8.74 -13.52 -33.74
CA LEU A 158 9.62 -13.24 -34.88
C LEU A 158 10.98 -13.92 -34.66
N PRO A 159 11.74 -14.24 -35.73
CA PRO A 159 13.07 -14.83 -35.59
C PRO A 159 14.01 -14.01 -34.68
N CYS A 160 13.96 -12.68 -34.76
CA CYS A 160 14.73 -11.78 -33.89
C CYS A 160 14.31 -11.83 -32.41
N GLU A 161 13.06 -12.23 -32.11
CA GLU A 161 12.54 -12.37 -30.73
C GLU A 161 12.89 -13.74 -30.13
N LEU A 162 13.30 -14.68 -30.98
CA LEU A 162 13.82 -15.99 -30.61
C LEU A 162 15.35 -16.04 -30.68
N ASP A 163 15.98 -14.95 -31.09
CA ASP A 163 17.42 -14.85 -31.25
C ASP A 163 18.13 -14.99 -29.90
N THR A 164 19.19 -15.79 -29.90
CA THR A 164 20.04 -16.04 -28.74
C THR A 164 21.37 -15.30 -28.84
N ALA A 165 21.64 -14.58 -29.93
CA ALA A 165 22.90 -13.89 -30.14
C ALA A 165 22.99 -12.54 -29.39
N GLU A 166 21.90 -11.79 -29.28
CA GLU A 166 21.90 -10.45 -28.69
C GLU A 166 21.51 -10.47 -27.20
N PHE A 167 22.23 -9.69 -26.39
CA PHE A 167 21.93 -9.47 -24.97
C PHE A 167 21.12 -8.21 -24.77
N VAL A 168 20.09 -8.30 -23.94
CA VAL A 168 19.19 -7.20 -23.60
C VAL A 168 19.11 -7.02 -22.09
N LYS A 169 19.03 -5.75 -21.68
CA LYS A 169 18.83 -5.34 -20.29
C LYS A 169 17.34 -5.10 -20.06
N TRP A 170 16.78 -5.72 -19.02
CA TRP A 170 15.37 -5.64 -18.69
C TRP A 170 15.16 -5.70 -17.18
N GLU A 171 13.95 -5.37 -16.72
CA GLU A 171 13.62 -5.29 -15.30
C GLU A 171 12.46 -6.23 -14.96
N LYS A 172 12.53 -6.89 -13.80
CA LYS A 172 11.43 -7.68 -13.26
C LYS A 172 11.32 -7.56 -11.75
N PHE A 173 10.12 -7.76 -11.22
CA PHE A 173 9.92 -7.89 -9.79
C PHE A 173 10.35 -9.29 -9.32
N GLU A 174 11.24 -9.34 -8.34
CA GLU A 174 11.78 -10.59 -7.77
C GLU A 174 11.87 -10.46 -6.25
N ASN A 175 11.61 -11.57 -5.53
CA ASN A 175 11.79 -11.62 -4.08
C ASN A 175 13.28 -11.79 -3.77
N VAL A 176 13.94 -10.73 -3.31
CA VAL A 176 15.35 -10.72 -2.98
C VAL A 176 15.52 -10.82 -1.47
N SER A 177 16.39 -11.72 -1.02
CA SER A 177 16.79 -11.81 0.39
C SER A 177 17.77 -10.67 0.71
N VAL A 178 17.35 -9.74 1.55
CA VAL A 178 18.19 -8.63 2.03
C VAL A 178 18.65 -8.96 3.44
N ASN A 179 19.96 -8.96 3.66
CA ASN A 179 20.54 -9.09 5.00
C ASN A 179 20.31 -7.80 5.77
N VAL A 180 19.57 -7.90 6.88
CA VAL A 180 19.45 -6.82 7.86
C VAL A 180 20.48 -7.09 8.96
N LYS A 181 21.00 -6.03 9.60
CA LYS A 181 21.99 -6.14 10.71
C LYS A 181 21.53 -7.23 11.71
N GLY A 182 22.43 -8.16 12.01
CA GLY A 182 22.18 -9.29 12.93
C GLY A 182 21.71 -10.59 12.28
N ASN A 183 22.35 -11.04 11.19
CA ASN A 183 22.13 -12.33 10.50
C ASN A 183 20.69 -12.68 10.07
N LYS A 184 19.72 -11.75 10.19
CA LYS A 184 18.34 -11.95 9.73
C LYS A 184 18.21 -11.59 8.26
N THR A 185 17.77 -12.55 7.45
CA THR A 185 17.43 -12.35 6.03
C THR A 185 15.95 -12.03 5.88
N ILE A 186 15.62 -10.87 5.31
CA ILE A 186 14.24 -10.50 4.98
C ILE A 186 14.04 -10.62 3.48
N LYS A 187 12.99 -11.33 3.04
CA LYS A 187 12.59 -11.37 1.63
C LYS A 187 11.81 -10.11 1.28
N LYS A 188 12.34 -9.30 0.36
CA LYS A 188 11.68 -8.10 -0.14
C LYS A 188 11.44 -8.21 -1.64
N LEU A 189 10.24 -7.86 -2.09
CA LEU A 189 9.95 -7.74 -3.51
C LEU A 189 10.64 -6.47 -4.04
N MET A 190 11.59 -6.63 -4.95
CA MET A 190 12.34 -5.52 -5.54
C MET A 190 12.31 -5.58 -7.06
N LEU A 191 12.40 -4.42 -7.71
CA LEU A 191 12.61 -4.33 -9.14
C LEU A 191 14.09 -4.59 -9.42
N VAL A 192 14.39 -5.72 -10.05
CA VAL A 192 15.74 -6.20 -10.31
C VAL A 192 16.05 -6.03 -11.79
N LYS A 193 17.19 -5.40 -12.09
CA LYS A 193 17.76 -5.33 -13.43
C LYS A 193 18.40 -6.67 -13.77
N LYS A 194 18.04 -7.24 -14.91
CA LYS A 194 18.58 -8.46 -15.50
C LYS A 194 19.18 -8.15 -16.85
N GLU A 195 20.16 -8.94 -17.22
CA GLU A 195 20.75 -8.97 -18.55
C GLU A 195 20.67 -10.42 -19.02
N SER A 196 20.03 -10.64 -20.15
CA SER A 196 19.80 -11.98 -20.70
C SER A 196 19.80 -11.92 -22.22
N GLN A 197 19.87 -13.07 -22.86
CA GLN A 197 19.61 -13.15 -24.30
C GLN A 197 18.15 -12.79 -24.60
N VAL A 198 17.87 -12.31 -25.82
CA VAL A 198 16.50 -11.96 -26.25
C VAL A 198 15.56 -13.16 -26.13
N GLY A 199 15.99 -14.35 -26.58
CA GLY A 199 15.20 -15.58 -26.45
C GLY A 199 14.82 -15.95 -25.01
N GLU A 200 15.68 -15.66 -24.02
CA GLU A 200 15.38 -15.90 -22.60
C GLU A 200 14.32 -14.93 -22.06
N LEU A 201 14.37 -13.66 -22.48
CA LEU A 201 13.36 -12.66 -22.16
C LEU A 201 11.98 -13.07 -22.70
N PHE A 202 11.90 -13.48 -23.97
CA PHE A 202 10.65 -13.93 -24.57
C PHE A 202 10.14 -15.25 -24.00
N SER A 203 11.05 -16.13 -23.57
CA SER A 203 10.70 -17.34 -22.81
C SER A 203 10.07 -16.98 -21.44
N TYR A 204 10.58 -15.97 -20.75
CA TYR A 204 9.96 -15.45 -19.53
C TYR A 204 8.61 -14.78 -19.81
N PHE A 205 8.52 -13.97 -20.87
CA PHE A 205 7.26 -13.35 -21.30
C PHE A 205 6.17 -14.38 -21.61
N ARG A 206 6.54 -15.49 -22.27
CA ARG A 206 5.66 -16.64 -22.54
C ARG A 206 5.03 -17.19 -21.24
N LYS A 207 5.83 -17.34 -20.18
CA LYS A 207 5.34 -17.79 -18.85
C LYS A 207 4.37 -16.78 -18.22
N LEU A 208 4.62 -15.49 -18.38
CA LEU A 208 3.71 -14.45 -17.87
C LEU A 208 2.35 -14.49 -18.59
N ILE A 209 2.35 -14.60 -19.92
CA ILE A 209 1.12 -14.65 -20.73
C ILE A 209 0.29 -15.91 -20.44
N GLU A 210 0.91 -16.99 -19.96
CA GLU A 210 0.20 -18.23 -19.61
C GLU A 210 -0.80 -18.01 -18.48
N THR A 211 -0.38 -17.30 -17.44
CA THR A 211 -1.21 -17.04 -16.25
C THR A 211 -2.08 -15.79 -16.38
N PHE A 212 -1.70 -14.87 -17.28
CA PHE A 212 -2.34 -13.56 -17.43
C PHE A 212 -3.86 -13.61 -17.70
N PRO A 213 -4.41 -14.43 -18.62
CA PRO A 213 -5.85 -14.44 -18.90
C PRO A 213 -6.69 -14.83 -17.68
N LEU A 214 -6.24 -15.82 -16.91
CA LEU A 214 -6.91 -16.22 -15.69
C LEU A 214 -6.86 -15.11 -14.64
N HIS A 215 -5.70 -14.47 -14.47
CA HIS A 215 -5.56 -13.34 -13.55
C HIS A 215 -6.46 -12.17 -13.95
N GLN A 216 -6.45 -11.79 -15.23
CA GLN A 216 -7.29 -10.72 -15.77
C GLN A 216 -8.78 -11.04 -15.61
N HIS A 217 -9.18 -12.29 -15.89
CA HIS A 217 -10.56 -12.74 -15.69
C HIS A 217 -10.97 -12.63 -14.23
N ARG A 218 -10.13 -13.13 -13.30
CA ARG A 218 -10.38 -13.02 -11.85
C ARG A 218 -10.54 -11.55 -11.44
N ALA A 219 -9.60 -10.69 -11.79
CA ALA A 219 -9.66 -9.27 -11.43
C ALA A 219 -10.94 -8.58 -11.97
N THR A 220 -11.26 -8.82 -13.24
CA THR A 220 -12.46 -8.26 -13.89
C THR A 220 -13.73 -8.78 -13.22
N TRP A 221 -13.83 -10.09 -13.02
CA TRP A 221 -14.97 -10.73 -12.36
C TRP A 221 -15.18 -10.22 -10.94
N GLN A 222 -14.12 -10.16 -10.13
CA GLN A 222 -14.22 -9.68 -8.75
C GLN A 222 -14.70 -8.24 -8.68
N ASN A 223 -14.18 -7.38 -9.56
CA ASN A 223 -14.63 -6.00 -9.64
C ASN A 223 -16.10 -5.90 -10.09
N GLU A 224 -16.51 -6.66 -11.11
CA GLU A 224 -17.91 -6.71 -11.56
C GLU A 224 -18.85 -7.17 -10.44
N GLN A 225 -18.49 -8.22 -9.71
CA GLN A 225 -19.27 -8.75 -8.61
C GLN A 225 -19.38 -7.74 -7.46
N PHE A 226 -18.29 -7.08 -7.10
CA PHE A 226 -18.29 -6.00 -6.09
C PHE A 226 -19.19 -4.84 -6.51
N GLN A 227 -19.02 -4.33 -7.74
CA GLN A 227 -19.83 -3.23 -8.26
C GLN A 227 -21.32 -3.60 -8.33
N ASN A 228 -21.64 -4.83 -8.72
CA ASN A 228 -23.01 -5.32 -8.76
C ASN A 228 -23.62 -5.40 -7.34
N LEU A 229 -22.87 -5.90 -6.36
CA LEU A 229 -23.31 -5.98 -4.97
C LEU A 229 -23.56 -4.58 -4.37
N VAL A 230 -22.66 -3.62 -4.60
CA VAL A 230 -22.81 -2.25 -4.10
C VAL A 230 -24.01 -1.56 -4.73
N ARG A 231 -24.27 -1.77 -6.03
CA ARG A 231 -25.44 -1.18 -6.74
C ARG A 231 -26.76 -1.80 -6.34
N ASN A 232 -26.77 -3.10 -6.02
CA ASN A 232 -27.97 -3.88 -5.70
C ASN A 232 -27.92 -4.41 -4.26
N LEU A 233 -27.44 -3.58 -3.34
CA LEU A 233 -27.27 -3.96 -1.94
C LEU A 233 -28.64 -4.29 -1.34
N PRO A 234 -28.86 -5.48 -0.75
CA PRO A 234 -30.14 -5.80 -0.13
C PRO A 234 -30.44 -4.90 1.07
N GLU A 235 -31.72 -4.71 1.38
CA GLU A 235 -32.11 -3.95 2.58
C GLU A 235 -31.55 -4.58 3.84
N LYS A 236 -31.25 -3.74 4.84
CA LYS A 236 -30.67 -4.15 6.14
C LYS A 236 -29.31 -4.86 6.04
N GLN A 237 -28.66 -4.82 4.87
CA GLN A 237 -27.29 -5.28 4.66
C GLN A 237 -26.34 -4.09 4.43
N CYS A 238 -25.05 -4.32 4.64
CA CYS A 238 -23.99 -3.37 4.34
C CYS A 238 -22.76 -4.08 3.77
N VAL A 239 -21.95 -3.33 3.01
CA VAL A 239 -20.64 -3.79 2.52
C VAL A 239 -19.57 -3.00 3.22
N CYS A 240 -18.71 -3.69 3.96
CA CYS A 240 -17.52 -3.11 4.56
C CYS A 240 -16.31 -3.42 3.68
N VAL A 241 -15.69 -2.38 3.13
CA VAL A 241 -14.40 -2.49 2.44
C VAL A 241 -13.33 -2.09 3.43
N HIS A 242 -12.60 -3.09 3.93
CA HIS A 242 -11.48 -2.89 4.83
C HIS A 242 -10.20 -2.74 4.01
N ASP A 243 -9.45 -1.66 4.24
CA ASP A 243 -8.07 -1.56 3.77
C ASP A 243 -7.13 -2.22 4.79
N PHE A 244 -5.90 -2.50 4.36
CA PHE A 244 -4.86 -2.94 5.28
C PHE A 244 -4.59 -1.86 6.33
N SER A 245 -4.37 -2.29 7.57
CA SER A 245 -3.97 -1.38 8.64
C SER A 245 -2.57 -0.85 8.40
N GLU A 246 -2.41 0.45 8.59
CA GLU A 246 -1.10 1.09 8.59
C GLU A 246 -0.67 1.30 10.04
N ASN A 247 0.54 0.85 10.39
CA ASN A 247 1.13 1.09 11.70
C ASN A 247 1.98 2.35 11.64
N TYR A 248 1.64 3.34 12.46
CA TYR A 248 2.38 4.58 12.63
C TYR A 248 3.19 4.48 13.91
N ARG A 249 4.50 4.69 13.81
CA ARG A 249 5.36 4.82 14.98
C ARG A 249 5.29 6.25 15.48
N CYS A 250 4.88 6.44 16.72
CA CYS A 250 4.97 7.73 17.37
C CYS A 250 6.45 8.00 17.66
N SER A 251 6.97 9.12 17.17
CA SER A 251 8.31 9.61 17.48
C SER A 251 8.19 10.90 18.28
N GLU A 252 8.87 10.98 19.41
CA GLU A 252 8.96 12.21 20.20
C GLU A 252 9.95 13.19 19.55
N LEU A 253 9.70 14.50 19.69
CA LEU A 253 10.57 15.56 19.15
C LEU A 253 11.93 15.64 19.86
N THR A 254 12.00 15.15 21.10
CA THR A 254 13.22 15.10 21.93
C THR A 254 13.37 13.68 22.47
N GLU A 255 14.03 12.81 21.70
CA GLU A 255 14.13 11.39 22.03
C GLU A 255 15.44 11.13 22.80
N ILE A 256 15.32 10.68 24.05
CA ILE A 256 16.44 10.11 24.82
C ILE A 256 16.71 8.69 24.28
N GLN A 257 17.96 8.27 24.21
CA GLN A 257 18.39 7.05 23.50
C GLN A 257 17.67 5.76 23.95
N SER A 258 17.20 5.70 25.21
CA SER A 258 16.44 4.59 25.80
C SER A 258 15.01 4.45 25.25
N ALA A 259 14.37 5.53 24.81
CA ALA A 259 13.02 5.52 24.23
C ALA A 259 12.96 4.80 22.87
N TYR A 260 14.12 4.56 22.25
CA TYR A 260 14.24 3.81 20.99
C TYR A 260 13.67 2.40 21.06
N PHE A 261 13.70 1.76 22.24
CA PHE A 261 13.29 0.36 22.43
C PHE A 261 11.79 0.17 22.69
N ARG A 262 11.02 1.23 22.97
CA ARG A 262 9.57 1.17 23.23
C ARG A 262 8.82 2.29 22.53
N LYS A 263 8.72 2.22 21.20
CA LYS A 263 7.90 3.18 20.43
C LYS A 263 6.43 2.79 20.48
N THR A 264 5.58 3.69 20.94
CA THR A 264 4.13 3.52 20.85
C THR A 264 3.72 3.50 19.37
N GLU A 265 3.07 2.41 18.94
CA GLU A 265 2.53 2.30 17.59
C GLU A 265 1.02 2.57 17.60
N VAL A 266 0.56 3.39 16.66
CA VAL A 266 -0.85 3.63 16.39
C VAL A 266 -1.21 2.94 15.07
N SER A 267 -2.06 1.91 15.13
CA SER A 267 -2.59 1.25 13.94
C SER A 267 -3.86 1.94 13.48
N VAL A 268 -3.87 2.44 12.24
CA VAL A 268 -5.05 3.04 11.62
C VAL A 268 -5.69 2.02 10.69
N HIS A 269 -6.90 1.58 11.03
CA HIS A 269 -7.73 0.72 10.17
C HIS A 269 -8.75 1.57 9.41
N VAL A 270 -8.64 1.60 8.09
CA VAL A 270 -9.61 2.30 7.24
C VAL A 270 -10.69 1.32 6.81
N THR A 271 -11.96 1.67 7.03
CA THR A 271 -13.10 0.91 6.52
C THR A 271 -14.05 1.86 5.80
N ILE A 272 -14.38 1.53 4.56
CA ILE A 272 -15.43 2.20 3.78
C ILE A 272 -16.70 1.37 3.93
N LEU A 273 -17.79 2.00 4.37
CA LEU A 273 -19.07 1.35 4.58
C LEU A 273 -20.06 1.77 3.49
N HIS A 274 -20.43 0.84 2.61
CA HIS A 274 -21.58 1.02 1.72
C HIS A 274 -22.82 0.49 2.43
N ARG A 275 -23.82 1.35 2.63
CA ARG A 275 -25.12 0.99 3.19
C ARG A 275 -26.22 1.81 2.55
N HIS A 276 -27.46 1.39 2.72
CA HIS A 276 -28.62 2.21 2.37
C HIS A 276 -28.57 3.53 3.13
N ALA A 277 -28.78 4.62 2.41
CA ALA A 277 -28.83 5.95 2.98
C ALA A 277 -30.05 6.05 3.91
N LEU A 278 -29.83 6.60 5.11
CA LEU A 278 -30.87 6.98 6.02
C LEU A 278 -31.09 8.48 5.84
N LEU A 279 -32.28 8.85 5.37
CA LEU A 279 -32.62 10.23 4.98
C LEU A 279 -32.40 11.23 6.12
N GLU A 280 -32.55 10.77 7.36
CA GLU A 280 -32.32 11.54 8.59
C GLU A 280 -30.84 11.88 8.85
N TYR A 281 -29.89 11.10 8.29
CA TYR A 281 -28.49 11.13 8.69
C TYR A 281 -27.49 11.38 7.56
N ASP A 282 -27.84 11.06 6.32
CA ASP A 282 -26.87 10.99 5.22
C ASP A 282 -27.02 12.15 4.22
N GLY A 283 -26.06 13.08 4.26
CA GLY A 283 -25.75 14.00 3.17
C GLY A 283 -24.74 13.41 2.17
N PRO A 284 -24.36 14.14 1.10
CA PRO A 284 -23.44 13.63 0.08
C PRO A 284 -22.05 13.36 0.69
N GLN A 285 -21.50 12.16 0.47
CA GLN A 285 -20.22 11.74 1.04
C GLN A 285 -19.18 11.48 -0.06
N ASP A 286 -17.98 12.03 0.13
CA ASP A 286 -16.72 11.28 0.00
C ASP A 286 -15.52 12.10 0.54
N ALA A 287 -14.47 11.40 1.00
CA ALA A 287 -13.16 11.89 1.51
C ALA A 287 -12.97 12.14 3.04
N ALA A 288 -13.81 11.60 3.93
CA ALA A 288 -13.69 11.86 5.37
C ALA A 288 -12.36 11.39 6.01
N GLY A 289 -11.92 10.16 5.72
CA GLY A 289 -10.71 9.58 6.31
C GLY A 289 -9.42 10.32 5.92
N GLY A 290 -9.25 10.61 4.62
CA GLY A 290 -8.09 11.37 4.12
C GLY A 290 -8.05 12.79 4.67
N ILE A 291 -9.20 13.45 4.83
CA ILE A 291 -9.26 14.80 5.40
C ILE A 291 -8.87 14.79 6.88
N ILE A 292 -9.31 13.80 7.67
CA ILE A 292 -8.93 13.71 9.09
C ILE A 292 -7.42 13.53 9.21
N LYS A 293 -6.81 12.64 8.42
CA LYS A 293 -5.35 12.43 8.38
C LYS A 293 -4.60 13.74 8.08
N ILE A 294 -4.92 14.38 6.95
CA ILE A 294 -4.26 15.62 6.52
C ILE A 294 -4.41 16.73 7.56
N GLN A 295 -5.58 16.86 8.19
CA GLN A 295 -5.81 17.91 9.17
C GLN A 295 -5.11 17.64 10.51
N ALA A 296 -5.09 16.39 10.98
CA ALA A 296 -4.32 16.00 12.16
C ALA A 296 -2.82 16.24 11.95
N ASP A 297 -2.26 15.83 10.80
CA ASP A 297 -0.85 16.06 10.46
C ASP A 297 -0.53 17.56 10.42
N CYS A 298 -1.38 18.35 9.75
CA CYS A 298 -1.22 19.80 9.71
C CYS A 298 -1.29 20.44 11.10
N ALA A 299 -2.15 19.95 11.99
CA ALA A 299 -2.30 20.51 13.33
C ALA A 299 -1.07 20.23 14.21
N ILE A 300 -0.47 19.04 14.09
CA ILE A 300 0.79 18.70 14.75
C ILE A 300 1.94 19.55 14.18
N LEU A 301 2.09 19.58 12.85
CA LEU A 301 3.16 20.33 12.18
C LEU A 301 3.11 21.84 12.45
N ARG A 302 1.91 22.39 12.69
CA ARG A 302 1.70 23.80 13.05
C ARG A 302 1.83 24.07 14.55
N GLY A 303 2.06 23.04 15.37
CA GLY A 303 2.07 23.17 16.83
C GLY A 303 0.73 23.57 17.42
N GLN A 304 -0.39 23.34 16.71
CA GLN A 304 -1.73 23.68 17.20
C GLN A 304 -2.21 22.71 18.28
N THR A 305 -1.78 21.44 18.21
CA THR A 305 -2.11 20.42 19.22
C THR A 305 -1.01 19.37 19.26
N GLN A 306 -0.91 18.66 20.37
CA GLN A 306 -0.16 17.41 20.45
C GLN A 306 -1.14 16.24 20.38
N ILE A 307 -0.86 15.25 19.55
CA ILE A 307 -1.68 14.05 19.41
C ILE A 307 -0.77 12.86 19.72
N ARG A 308 -0.87 12.33 20.95
CA ARG A 308 -0.05 11.22 21.45
C ARG A 308 -0.90 9.96 21.63
N THR A 309 -2.19 10.12 21.90
CA THR A 309 -3.13 9.02 22.14
C THR A 309 -4.32 9.07 21.18
N ALA A 310 -5.06 7.96 21.11
CA ALA A 310 -6.34 7.90 20.37
C ALA A 310 -7.39 8.87 20.96
N LYS A 311 -7.30 9.16 22.26
CA LYS A 311 -8.17 10.13 22.93
C LYS A 311 -7.86 11.55 22.45
N ASP A 312 -6.58 11.91 22.36
CA ASP A 312 -6.14 13.23 21.87
C ASP A 312 -6.61 13.47 20.43
N LEU A 313 -6.52 12.43 19.57
CA LEU A 313 -7.00 12.51 18.19
C LEU A 313 -8.51 12.71 18.14
N TYR A 314 -9.26 12.00 18.99
CA TYR A 314 -10.70 12.17 19.13
C TYR A 314 -11.07 13.58 19.60
N GLU A 315 -10.41 14.08 20.65
CA GLU A 315 -10.65 15.43 21.21
C GLU A 315 -10.36 16.53 20.19
N TYR A 316 -9.23 16.42 19.48
CA TYR A 316 -8.91 17.31 18.36
C TYR A 316 -9.99 17.26 17.28
N ALA A 317 -10.37 16.07 16.84
CA ALA A 317 -11.36 15.91 15.78
C ALA A 317 -12.74 16.45 16.20
N ASN A 318 -13.15 16.20 17.44
CA ASN A 318 -14.41 16.69 18.00
C ASN A 318 -14.42 18.22 18.14
N SER A 319 -13.28 18.82 18.48
CA SER A 319 -13.15 20.26 18.67
C SER A 319 -13.04 21.04 17.36
N PHE A 320 -12.35 20.49 16.34
CA PHE A 320 -11.99 21.24 15.14
C PHE A 320 -12.58 20.71 13.83
N LEU A 321 -13.01 19.45 13.78
CA LEU A 321 -13.40 18.78 12.53
C LEU A 321 -14.90 18.44 12.46
N THR A 322 -15.65 18.60 13.54
CA THR A 322 -17.09 18.27 13.62
C THR A 322 -17.93 19.08 12.64
N GLN A 323 -17.53 20.33 12.38
CA GLN A 323 -18.12 21.19 11.36
C GLN A 323 -17.31 21.13 10.06
N PRO A 324 -17.78 20.40 9.03
CA PRO A 324 -17.10 20.34 7.74
C PRO A 324 -17.09 21.70 7.02
N ARG A 325 -15.96 22.01 6.37
CA ARG A 325 -15.79 23.22 5.52
C ARG A 325 -16.28 23.03 4.06
N SER A 326 -16.82 21.87 3.71
CA SER A 326 -17.22 21.47 2.34
C SER A 326 -18.61 20.81 2.33
N HIS A 327 -19.06 20.26 1.19
CA HIS A 327 -20.39 19.66 0.96
C HIS A 327 -20.86 18.55 1.93
N CYS A 328 -20.00 18.12 2.85
CA CYS A 328 -20.37 17.22 3.94
C CYS A 328 -21.27 18.00 4.92
N LYS A 329 -22.45 17.48 5.30
CA LYS A 329 -23.38 18.19 6.20
C LYS A 329 -23.05 18.01 7.67
N ARG A 330 -22.37 16.92 8.04
CA ARG A 330 -22.10 16.56 9.45
C ARG A 330 -20.96 15.55 9.56
N ARG A 331 -20.10 15.69 10.57
CA ARG A 331 -19.17 14.64 11.00
C ARG A 331 -19.45 14.27 12.46
N ILE A 332 -19.36 12.98 12.77
CA ILE A 332 -19.54 12.46 14.13
C ILE A 332 -18.28 11.67 14.46
N PHE A 333 -17.67 12.02 15.60
CA PHE A 333 -16.56 11.27 16.16
C PHE A 333 -17.07 10.49 17.37
N ARG A 334 -16.59 9.25 17.54
CA ARG A 334 -16.88 8.43 18.71
C ARG A 334 -15.57 7.88 19.23
N TYR A 335 -15.38 7.95 20.54
CA TYR A 335 -14.26 7.34 21.24
C TYR A 335 -14.73 6.07 21.94
N ALA A 336 -13.92 5.02 21.86
CA ALA A 336 -14.10 3.81 22.63
C ALA A 336 -12.96 3.74 23.66
N GLU A 337 -13.29 3.88 24.94
CA GLU A 337 -12.32 3.84 26.05
C GLU A 337 -11.63 2.48 26.15
N THR A 338 -12.40 1.41 25.97
CA THR A 338 -11.93 0.04 25.99
C THR A 338 -12.38 -0.68 24.74
N ILE A 339 -11.43 -1.34 24.10
CA ILE A 339 -11.71 -2.30 23.03
C ILE A 339 -11.32 -3.64 23.62
N HIS A 340 -12.28 -4.54 23.80
CA HIS A 340 -11.98 -5.92 24.19
C HIS A 340 -11.19 -6.58 23.05
N ARG A 341 -9.87 -6.62 23.21
CA ARG A 341 -8.93 -7.23 22.26
C ARG A 341 -8.70 -8.71 22.54
N ASP A 342 -9.46 -9.31 23.46
CA ASP A 342 -9.46 -10.73 23.77
C ASP A 342 -10.08 -11.55 22.62
N ASN A 343 -9.44 -11.48 21.47
CA ASN A 343 -9.57 -12.48 20.45
C ASN A 343 -8.65 -13.62 20.84
N ARG A 344 -9.14 -14.54 21.67
CA ARG A 344 -8.50 -15.86 21.80
C ARG A 344 -8.49 -16.49 20.42
N LEU A 345 -7.36 -16.35 19.71
CA LEU A 345 -7.17 -16.96 18.41
C LEU A 345 -7.21 -18.47 18.62
N SER A 346 -8.34 -19.07 18.29
CA SER A 346 -8.54 -20.51 18.41
C SER A 346 -7.84 -21.26 17.26
N PHE A 347 -7.44 -20.54 16.22
CA PHE A 347 -6.95 -21.06 14.96
C PHE A 347 -5.81 -20.21 14.41
N LYS A 348 -4.81 -20.88 13.81
CA LYS A 348 -3.71 -20.23 13.10
C LYS A 348 -4.24 -19.50 11.86
N PRO A 349 -3.58 -18.40 11.43
CA PRO A 349 -3.92 -17.72 10.18
C PRO A 349 -3.91 -18.68 8.98
N VAL A 350 -4.93 -18.58 8.12
CA VAL A 350 -5.00 -19.35 6.88
C VAL A 350 -3.86 -18.89 5.95
N PRO A 351 -3.01 -19.78 5.44
CA PRO A 351 -1.96 -19.38 4.51
C PRO A 351 -2.56 -18.90 3.19
N SER A 352 -1.84 -18.03 2.47
CA SER A 352 -2.22 -17.60 1.12
C SER A 352 -3.61 -16.95 1.00
N ILE A 353 -4.08 -16.22 2.03
CA ILE A 353 -5.40 -15.54 1.98
C ILE A 353 -5.62 -14.65 0.76
N ARG A 354 -4.55 -14.12 0.13
CA ARG A 354 -4.64 -13.29 -1.08
C ARG A 354 -5.17 -14.03 -2.31
N SER A 355 -5.13 -15.36 -2.34
CA SER A 355 -5.73 -16.17 -3.41
C SER A 355 -7.16 -16.59 -3.10
N LEU A 356 -7.64 -16.35 -1.87
CA LEU A 356 -9.01 -16.65 -1.45
C LEU A 356 -9.86 -15.42 -1.71
N HIS A 357 -10.93 -15.58 -2.46
CA HIS A 357 -11.78 -14.44 -2.82
C HIS A 357 -13.14 -14.47 -2.14
N GLN A 358 -13.65 -15.66 -1.81
CA GLN A 358 -14.84 -15.81 -0.99
C GLN A 358 -14.61 -16.84 0.11
N VAL A 359 -14.96 -16.47 1.33
CA VAL A 359 -14.88 -17.31 2.52
C VAL A 359 -16.24 -17.30 3.20
N ARG A 360 -16.67 -18.46 3.70
CA ARG A 360 -17.93 -18.63 4.43
C ARG A 360 -17.72 -19.54 5.62
N ALA A 361 -18.50 -19.30 6.67
CA ALA A 361 -18.61 -20.26 7.76
C ALA A 361 -19.22 -21.56 7.22
N SER A 362 -18.63 -22.71 7.59
CA SER A 362 -19.30 -24.01 7.43
C SER A 362 -20.31 -24.21 8.57
N ARG A 363 -21.23 -25.17 8.43
CA ARG A 363 -22.18 -25.54 9.51
C ARG A 363 -21.42 -26.03 10.75
N ASP A 364 -20.23 -26.57 10.55
CA ASP A 364 -19.29 -27.02 11.57
C ASP A 364 -18.18 -25.99 11.87
N SER A 365 -18.45 -24.69 11.75
CA SER A 365 -17.44 -23.63 12.00
C SER A 365 -16.81 -23.69 13.39
N ALA A 366 -17.51 -24.22 14.40
CA ALA A 366 -16.97 -24.48 15.74
C ALA A 366 -15.82 -25.50 15.76
N LYS A 367 -15.75 -26.37 14.74
CA LYS A 367 -14.65 -27.32 14.54
C LYS A 367 -13.48 -26.72 13.74
N GLY A 368 -13.61 -25.49 13.25
CA GLY A 368 -12.59 -24.82 12.45
C GLY A 368 -12.76 -25.00 10.94
N LEU A 369 -13.94 -25.44 10.48
CA LEU A 369 -14.22 -25.66 9.06
C LEU A 369 -14.79 -24.39 8.40
N ILE A 370 -14.19 -23.98 7.28
CA ILE A 370 -14.63 -22.87 6.45
C ILE A 370 -14.79 -23.32 5.00
N ASN A 371 -15.72 -22.71 4.28
CA ASN A 371 -15.91 -22.94 2.85
C ASN A 371 -15.24 -21.82 2.07
N ILE A 372 -14.35 -22.18 1.14
CA ILE A 372 -13.60 -21.22 0.33
C ILE A 372 -13.92 -21.38 -1.16
N SER A 373 -13.81 -20.29 -1.91
CA SER A 373 -13.86 -20.30 -3.38
C SER A 373 -12.85 -19.35 -3.99
N GLU A 374 -12.34 -19.72 -5.17
CA GLU A 374 -11.43 -18.92 -5.99
C GLU A 374 -12.12 -17.70 -6.62
N LEU A 375 -13.45 -17.70 -6.72
CA LEU A 375 -14.19 -16.58 -7.28
C LEU A 375 -15.41 -16.27 -6.41
N SER A 376 -15.66 -14.98 -6.23
CA SER A 376 -16.79 -14.52 -5.44
C SER A 376 -18.02 -14.46 -6.30
N CYS A 377 -19.18 -14.80 -5.75
CA CYS A 377 -20.45 -14.55 -6.41
C CYS A 377 -21.43 -13.88 -5.46
N PHE A 378 -22.07 -12.82 -5.96
CA PHE A 378 -23.14 -12.08 -5.29
C PHE A 378 -24.38 -11.98 -6.18
N CYS A 379 -24.71 -13.07 -6.90
CA CYS A 379 -26.02 -13.19 -7.54
C CYS A 379 -27.13 -13.22 -6.49
N VAL A 380 -28.38 -13.02 -6.91
CA VAL A 380 -29.56 -13.00 -6.02
C VAL A 380 -29.58 -14.22 -5.09
N ASN A 381 -29.35 -15.42 -5.61
CA ASN A 381 -29.34 -16.65 -4.81
C ASN A 381 -28.20 -16.64 -3.78
N CYS A 382 -27.01 -16.18 -4.15
CA CYS A 382 -25.88 -16.06 -3.21
C CYS A 382 -26.12 -15.01 -2.12
N CYS A 383 -26.76 -13.89 -2.44
CA CYS A 383 -27.10 -12.86 -1.45
C CYS A 383 -28.17 -13.33 -0.44
N HIS A 384 -28.99 -14.31 -0.82
CA HIS A 384 -30.00 -14.94 0.03
C HIS A 384 -29.53 -16.27 0.63
N HIS A 385 -28.22 -16.54 0.66
CA HIS A 385 -27.63 -17.77 1.22
C HIS A 385 -28.02 -19.08 0.50
N MET A 386 -28.64 -19.01 -0.69
CA MET A 386 -29.00 -20.15 -1.53
C MET A 386 -27.86 -20.50 -2.51
N HIS A 387 -26.72 -20.89 -1.95
CA HIS A 387 -25.48 -21.03 -2.72
C HIS A 387 -25.45 -22.23 -3.67
N ASP A 388 -26.15 -23.31 -3.34
CA ASP A 388 -26.27 -24.50 -4.20
C ASP A 388 -27.02 -24.19 -5.50
N GLN A 389 -27.80 -23.10 -5.49
CA GLN A 389 -28.54 -22.59 -6.65
C GLN A 389 -27.83 -21.39 -7.30
N CYS A 390 -26.53 -21.22 -7.08
CA CYS A 390 -25.77 -20.13 -7.68
C CYS A 390 -25.88 -20.16 -9.21
N SER A 391 -26.41 -19.09 -9.81
CA SER A 391 -26.55 -18.94 -11.27
C SER A 391 -25.21 -18.91 -12.00
N ASN A 392 -24.12 -18.65 -11.27
CA ASN A 392 -22.76 -18.53 -11.79
C ASN A 392 -21.86 -19.70 -11.38
N SER A 393 -22.42 -20.81 -10.88
CA SER A 393 -21.67 -21.99 -10.40
C SER A 393 -20.66 -22.52 -11.44
N ILE A 394 -21.01 -22.48 -12.72
CA ILE A 394 -20.13 -22.86 -13.84
C ILE A 394 -18.84 -22.02 -13.87
N LYS A 395 -18.93 -20.74 -13.51
CA LYS A 395 -17.79 -19.81 -13.50
C LYS A 395 -17.03 -19.87 -12.19
N THR A 396 -17.74 -19.83 -11.06
CA THR A 396 -17.13 -19.77 -9.73
C THR A 396 -16.58 -21.10 -9.25
N GLY A 397 -17.00 -22.21 -9.87
CA GLY A 397 -16.74 -23.55 -9.37
C GLY A 397 -17.51 -23.84 -8.09
N SER A 398 -17.21 -25.00 -7.52
CA SER A 398 -17.76 -25.45 -6.23
C SER A 398 -16.93 -24.88 -5.07
N TYR A 399 -17.57 -24.75 -3.91
CA TYR A 399 -16.84 -24.46 -2.67
C TYR A 399 -16.02 -25.67 -2.27
N THR A 400 -14.80 -25.42 -1.81
CA THR A 400 -13.97 -26.43 -1.16
C THR A 400 -13.97 -26.15 0.34
N GLU A 401 -14.16 -27.19 1.14
CA GLU A 401 -14.03 -27.07 2.58
C GLU A 401 -12.55 -27.02 2.96
N TRP A 402 -12.22 -26.14 3.91
CA TRP A 402 -10.88 -25.95 4.43
C TRP A 402 -10.90 -26.05 5.95
N GLU A 403 -10.05 -26.91 6.49
CA GLU A 403 -9.88 -27.07 7.93
C GLU A 403 -8.78 -26.14 8.46
N MET A 404 -9.17 -25.22 9.34
CA MET A 404 -8.24 -24.31 10.00
C MET A 404 -7.46 -25.07 11.08
N LYS A 405 -6.14 -24.90 11.08
CA LYS A 405 -5.28 -25.49 12.11
C LYS A 405 -5.53 -24.78 13.43
N ARG A 406 -5.81 -25.53 14.50
CA ARG A 406 -5.93 -24.95 15.84
C ARG A 406 -4.62 -24.30 16.28
N GLU A 407 -4.74 -23.16 16.94
CA GLU A 407 -3.63 -22.55 17.66
C GLU A 407 -3.61 -23.19 19.05
N TYR A 408 -2.85 -24.27 19.21
CA TYR A 408 -2.50 -24.76 20.54
C TYR A 408 -1.48 -23.77 21.10
N ARG A 409 -1.95 -22.90 21.99
CA ARG A 409 -1.08 -22.35 23.02
C ARG A 409 -1.04 -23.42 24.09
N ALA A 410 0.10 -24.11 24.23
CA ALA A 410 0.50 -24.49 25.57
C ALA A 410 0.42 -23.18 26.37
N ASP A 411 -0.16 -23.23 27.58
CA ASP A 411 -0.09 -22.10 28.49
C ASP A 411 1.29 -21.50 28.35
N ALA A 412 1.34 -20.20 28.04
CA ALA A 412 2.58 -19.48 27.96
C ALA A 412 3.22 -19.51 29.36
N GLN A 413 3.93 -20.59 29.68
CA GLN A 413 5.30 -20.39 30.11
C GLN A 413 5.91 -19.54 28.99
N GLU A 414 6.19 -18.30 29.34
CA GLU A 414 6.98 -17.37 28.55
C GLU A 414 8.29 -18.06 28.16
N ASN A 415 8.26 -18.86 27.11
CA ASN A 415 9.39 -19.07 26.25
C ASN A 415 9.45 -17.83 25.36
N GLU A 416 9.72 -16.68 25.99
CA GLU A 416 10.83 -15.90 25.49
C GLU A 416 11.96 -16.92 25.35
N GLU A 417 12.46 -17.11 24.14
CA GLU A 417 13.89 -17.40 24.04
C GLU A 417 14.58 -16.19 24.70
N ASN A 418 14.58 -16.17 26.03
CA ASN A 418 15.67 -15.66 26.80
C ASN A 418 16.84 -16.50 26.30
N GLU A 419 17.49 -16.06 25.23
CA GLU A 419 18.92 -15.89 25.34
C GLU A 419 19.09 -15.10 26.62
N GLN A 420 19.19 -15.82 27.74
CA GLN A 420 19.56 -15.30 29.02
C GLN A 420 21.03 -14.94 28.84
N VAL A 421 21.28 -13.87 28.07
CA VAL A 421 22.61 -13.32 27.87
C VAL A 421 23.04 -12.95 29.27
N SER A 422 24.08 -13.64 29.75
CA SER A 422 24.53 -13.48 31.12
C SER A 422 24.82 -11.99 31.33
N LEU A 423 24.46 -11.42 32.48
CA LEU A 423 24.82 -10.05 32.81
C LEU A 423 26.34 -9.79 32.65
N GLN A 424 27.17 -10.84 32.78
CA GLN A 424 28.60 -10.82 32.47
C GLN A 424 28.93 -10.56 30.99
N GLU A 425 28.10 -11.03 30.07
CA GLU A 425 28.29 -10.88 28.62
C GLU A 425 27.79 -9.52 28.11
N LEU A 426 26.84 -8.89 28.82
CA LEU A 426 26.27 -7.59 28.48
C LEU A 426 27.11 -6.40 28.96
N VAL A 427 27.97 -6.61 29.96
CA VAL A 427 28.61 -5.53 30.70
C VAL A 427 30.12 -5.73 30.75
N SER A 428 30.88 -4.81 30.15
CA SER A 428 32.35 -4.83 30.12
C SER A 428 32.96 -3.93 31.19
N VAL A 429 34.16 -4.30 31.66
CA VAL A 429 34.97 -3.44 32.55
C VAL A 429 35.28 -2.10 31.86
N GLY A 430 34.99 -1.00 32.55
CA GLY A 430 35.11 0.38 32.07
C GLY A 430 33.82 0.98 31.51
N GLN A 431 32.76 0.19 31.33
CA GLN A 431 31.47 0.63 30.79
C GLN A 431 30.65 1.39 31.84
N LEU A 432 29.97 2.45 31.40
CA LEU A 432 29.01 3.19 32.18
C LEU A 432 27.61 2.62 31.92
N VAL A 433 26.90 2.21 32.98
CA VAL A 433 25.59 1.56 32.92
C VAL A 433 24.58 2.43 33.67
N ALA A 434 23.44 2.70 33.06
CA ALA A 434 22.32 3.37 33.73
C ALA A 434 21.41 2.30 34.38
N LEU A 435 21.19 2.43 35.68
CA LEU A 435 20.32 1.58 36.47
C LEU A 435 19.03 2.35 36.73
N TYR A 436 17.92 1.86 36.20
CA TYR A 436 16.60 2.41 36.50
C TYR A 436 16.30 2.20 38.00
N THR A 437 15.71 3.22 38.63
CA THR A 437 15.34 3.17 40.05
C THR A 437 13.87 3.54 40.22
N ASP A 438 13.24 2.99 41.26
CA ASP A 438 11.88 3.33 41.68
C ASP A 438 11.89 4.47 42.73
N ASP A 439 12.93 5.30 42.73
CA ASP A 439 13.10 6.41 43.66
C ASP A 439 12.32 7.63 43.15
N ASP A 440 11.62 8.34 44.02
CA ASP A 440 10.77 9.47 43.63
C ASP A 440 11.61 10.69 43.20
N GLU A 441 12.89 10.75 43.58
CA GLU A 441 13.77 11.89 43.31
C GLU A 441 14.59 11.77 42.02
N GLU A 442 14.89 10.56 41.52
CA GLU A 442 15.75 10.35 40.36
C GLU A 442 15.25 9.18 39.50
N GLU A 443 15.29 9.29 38.17
CA GLU A 443 14.81 8.23 37.27
C GLU A 443 15.85 7.13 37.02
N TYR A 444 17.14 7.42 37.23
CA TYR A 444 18.23 6.47 37.02
C TYR A 444 19.52 6.82 37.80
N TYR A 445 20.26 5.79 38.21
CA TYR A 445 21.61 5.90 38.75
C TYR A 445 22.65 5.47 37.70
N MET A 446 23.75 6.22 37.57
CA MET A 446 24.84 5.85 36.66
C MET A 446 25.94 5.11 37.43
N LEU A 447 26.26 3.89 36.99
CA LEU A 447 27.30 3.05 37.59
C LEU A 447 28.44 2.81 36.60
N LYS A 448 29.69 2.98 37.05
CA LYS A 448 30.87 2.62 36.25
C LYS A 448 31.41 1.28 36.69
N VAL A 449 31.47 0.33 35.77
CA VAL A 449 31.87 -1.04 36.08
C VAL A 449 33.38 -1.14 36.12
N GLU A 450 34.00 -1.22 37.30
CA GLU A 450 35.47 -1.30 37.40
C GLU A 450 36.02 -2.73 37.41
N LYS A 451 35.21 -3.70 37.84
CA LYS A 451 35.60 -5.11 37.94
C LYS A 451 34.55 -6.00 37.28
N SER A 452 35.02 -7.13 36.73
CA SER A 452 34.15 -8.19 36.24
C SER A 452 33.29 -8.75 37.38
N MET A 453 32.10 -9.24 37.05
CA MET A 453 31.15 -9.81 38.01
C MET A 453 31.81 -10.84 38.91
N GLU A 454 31.66 -10.69 40.22
CA GLU A 454 32.19 -11.62 41.22
C GLU A 454 31.07 -12.15 42.11
N THR A 455 31.21 -13.39 42.59
CA THR A 455 30.26 -14.00 43.51
C THR A 455 30.71 -13.75 44.95
N LEU A 456 29.82 -13.16 45.75
CA LEU A 456 30.07 -12.92 47.17
C LEU A 456 30.30 -14.24 47.91
N ARG A 457 31.38 -14.32 48.70
CA ARG A 457 31.71 -15.52 49.49
C ARG A 457 31.09 -15.51 50.88
N ILE A 458 30.66 -14.33 51.34
CA ILE A 458 30.08 -14.08 52.64
C ILE A 458 28.96 -13.05 52.48
N ASP A 459 28.01 -13.05 53.41
CA ASP A 459 26.98 -12.02 53.47
C ASP A 459 27.64 -10.65 53.63
N THR A 460 27.31 -9.74 52.72
CA THR A 460 27.95 -8.42 52.65
C THR A 460 26.87 -7.36 52.57
N MET A 461 26.94 -6.34 53.43
CA MET A 461 26.06 -5.18 53.33
C MET A 461 26.65 -4.17 52.34
N ASP A 462 25.86 -3.74 51.36
CA ASP A 462 26.27 -2.71 50.42
C ASP A 462 26.17 -1.30 51.05
N SER A 463 26.57 -0.27 50.31
CA SER A 463 26.50 1.12 50.80
C SER A 463 25.14 1.79 50.67
N TRP A 464 24.16 1.07 50.14
CA TRP A 464 22.75 1.44 50.16
C TRP A 464 22.03 0.80 51.36
N GLY A 465 22.76 0.04 52.20
CA GLY A 465 22.22 -0.62 53.39
C GLY A 465 21.53 -1.95 53.10
N SER A 466 21.66 -2.48 51.89
CA SER A 466 21.08 -3.77 51.50
C SER A 466 22.01 -4.91 51.91
N LEU A 467 21.47 -5.91 52.60
CA LEU A 467 22.19 -7.13 52.95
C LEU A 467 22.16 -8.10 51.75
N LEU A 468 23.32 -8.35 51.16
CA LEU A 468 23.47 -9.28 50.04
C LEU A 468 24.03 -10.62 50.54
N PRO A 469 23.30 -11.73 50.35
CA PRO A 469 23.75 -13.03 50.86
C PRO A 469 24.93 -13.61 50.07
N ALA A 470 25.71 -14.46 50.73
CA ALA A 470 26.75 -15.26 50.11
C ALA A 470 26.18 -16.08 48.92
N GLY A 471 26.91 -16.14 47.81
CA GLY A 471 26.46 -16.73 46.56
C GLY A 471 25.87 -15.74 45.56
N THR A 472 25.66 -14.48 45.94
CA THR A 472 25.11 -13.45 45.03
C THR A 472 26.19 -12.92 44.07
N PRO A 473 25.95 -12.91 42.74
CA PRO A 473 26.84 -12.27 41.78
C PRO A 473 26.66 -10.74 41.78
N VAL A 474 27.75 -9.99 41.88
CA VAL A 474 27.72 -8.51 41.97
C VAL A 474 28.80 -7.87 41.10
N PHE A 475 28.52 -6.64 40.64
CA PHE A 475 29.53 -5.72 40.09
C PHE A 475 29.97 -4.75 41.19
N ARG A 476 31.27 -4.47 41.30
CA ARG A 476 31.78 -3.45 42.25
C ARG A 476 32.06 -2.13 41.54
N ASP A 477 31.57 -1.05 42.14
CA ASP A 477 32.02 0.33 41.90
C ASP A 477 33.04 0.72 42.99
N ARG A 478 33.93 1.66 42.69
CA ARG A 478 34.85 2.30 43.64
C ARG A 478 34.15 3.33 44.53
N GLN A 479 32.97 3.82 44.12
CA GLN A 479 32.27 4.89 44.82
C GLN A 479 31.02 4.40 45.56
N ASN A 480 31.25 3.97 46.79
CA ASN A 480 30.31 4.16 47.89
C ASN A 480 30.21 5.66 48.26
N SER A 481 29.86 6.51 47.29
CA SER A 481 29.58 7.91 47.54
C SER A 481 28.37 8.33 46.71
N LYS A 482 27.32 8.79 47.41
CA LYS A 482 26.30 9.68 46.86
C LYS A 482 27.02 10.83 46.16
N THR A 483 27.18 10.74 44.85
CA THR A 483 27.61 11.86 44.03
C THR A 483 26.52 12.05 42.99
N PRO A 484 25.58 12.99 43.21
CA PRO A 484 24.56 13.27 42.21
C PRO A 484 25.24 13.78 40.94
N ALA A 485 24.78 13.28 39.79
CA ALA A 485 25.14 13.86 38.51
C ALA A 485 24.46 15.24 38.41
N LYS A 486 25.25 16.30 38.19
CA LYS A 486 24.72 17.61 37.77
C LYS A 486 24.53 17.67 36.27
#